data_AF-A0A1H2DQT9-F1
#
_entry.id   AF-A0A1H2DQT9-F1
#
_cell.length_a   1.000
_cell.length_b   1.000
_cell.length_c   1.000
_cell.angle_alpha   90.00
_cell.angle_beta   90.00
_cell.angle_gamma   90.00
#
_symmetry.space_group_name_H-M   'P 1'
#
loop_
_entity.id
_entity.type
_entity.pdbx_description
1 polymer ?
#
loop_
_entity_poly.entity_id
_entity_poly.type
_entity_poly.pdbx_seq_one_letter_code
_entity_poly.pdbx_strand_id
1 'polypeptide(L)'
;MNITVDYQLTRNSYGKLVLMNQFGIMHEGVVPIRAFPITDPNHGIALIDSQGHELMWINQLEDLPQHYRELIESELAQREFMPEIKRVSKISGFITPNTWEVETDRGETVFILKGEEDIRRLSATSLIITDNHGIHFLIQDRLALDRHSRKLLDHFL
;
A
#
# COMPACT_ATOMS: atom_id res chain seq x y z
N MET A 1 0.66 -19.71 -21.78
CA MET A 1 1.21 -18.94 -22.91
C MET A 1 2.46 -18.26 -22.40
N ASN A 2 3.63 -18.52 -22.98
CA ASN A 2 4.86 -17.82 -22.59
C ASN A 2 4.81 -16.41 -23.20
N ILE A 3 4.57 -15.41 -22.36
CA ILE A 3 4.70 -14.02 -22.75
C ILE A 3 6.20 -13.75 -22.90
N THR A 4 6.65 -13.53 -24.14
CA THR A 4 7.98 -12.97 -24.42
C THR A 4 7.94 -11.53 -23.93
N VAL A 5 8.71 -11.28 -22.88
CA VAL A 5 8.82 -9.95 -22.30
C VAL A 5 10.02 -9.27 -22.97
N ASP A 6 9.80 -8.23 -23.77
CA ASP A 6 10.84 -7.48 -24.49
C ASP A 6 11.67 -6.55 -23.57
N TYR A 7 11.69 -6.85 -22.28
CA TYR A 7 12.40 -6.09 -21.26
C TYR A 7 12.88 -7.01 -20.13
N GLN A 8 13.95 -6.58 -19.47
CA GLN A 8 14.50 -7.26 -18.31
C GLN A 8 14.24 -6.47 -17.04
N LEU A 9 13.69 -7.14 -16.02
CA LEU A 9 13.53 -6.57 -14.69
C LEU A 9 14.45 -7.29 -13.71
N THR A 10 15.29 -6.53 -12.99
CA THR A 10 16.25 -7.08 -12.03
C THR A 10 16.35 -6.20 -10.79
N ARG A 11 16.95 -6.73 -9.72
CA ARG A 11 17.33 -5.95 -8.54
C ARG A 11 18.85 -5.85 -8.50
N ASN A 12 19.38 -4.62 -8.40
CA ASN A 12 20.83 -4.42 -8.30
C ASN A 12 21.34 -4.67 -6.87
N SER A 13 22.67 -4.61 -6.69
CA SER A 13 23.34 -4.82 -5.39
C SER A 13 22.96 -3.78 -4.32
N TYR A 14 22.40 -2.64 -4.72
CA TYR A 14 21.90 -1.59 -3.83
C TYR A 14 20.42 -1.78 -3.47
N GLY A 15 19.82 -2.90 -3.88
CA GLY A 15 18.42 -3.19 -3.62
C GLY A 15 17.46 -2.38 -4.48
N LYS A 16 17.90 -1.69 -5.54
CA LYS A 16 17.01 -0.93 -6.43
C LYS A 16 16.50 -1.80 -7.57
N LEU A 17 15.25 -1.56 -7.98
CA LEU A 17 14.70 -2.13 -9.20
C LEU A 17 15.36 -1.49 -10.43
N VAL A 18 15.69 -2.33 -11.41
CA VAL A 18 16.33 -1.93 -12.66
C VAL A 18 15.52 -2.51 -13.83
N LEU A 19 15.13 -1.64 -14.75
CA LEU A 19 14.46 -1.99 -16.00
C LEU A 19 15.45 -1.82 -17.16
N MET A 20 15.69 -2.88 -17.92
CA MET A 20 16.39 -2.81 -19.21
C MET A 20 15.35 -2.98 -20.32
N ASN A 21 15.24 -1.98 -21.20
CA ASN A 21 14.31 -2.06 -22.33
C ASN A 21 14.89 -2.88 -23.50
N GLN A 22 14.07 -3.11 -24.53
CA GLN A 22 14.46 -3.83 -25.75
C GLN A 22 15.66 -3.23 -26.50
N PHE A 23 15.98 -1.96 -26.28
CA PHE A 23 17.10 -1.26 -26.91
C PHE A 23 18.39 -1.35 -26.07
N GLY A 24 18.37 -2.09 -24.95
CA GLY A 24 19.50 -2.24 -24.03
C GLY A 24 19.73 -1.03 -23.12
N ILE A 25 18.80 -0.07 -23.08
CA ILE A 25 18.89 1.08 -22.18
C ILE A 25 18.46 0.63 -20.79
N MET A 26 19.32 0.86 -19.80
CA MET A 26 19.08 0.56 -18.39
C MET A 26 18.56 1.78 -17.65
N HIS A 27 17.45 1.61 -16.96
CA HIS A 27 16.89 2.57 -16.01
C HIS A 27 17.04 2.00 -14.60
N GLU A 28 17.81 2.68 -13.75
CA GLU A 28 17.97 2.30 -12.35
C GLU A 28 17.05 3.10 -11.43
N GLY A 29 16.63 2.48 -10.31
CA GLY A 29 15.74 3.12 -9.35
C GLY A 29 14.32 3.23 -9.87
N VAL A 30 13.89 2.26 -10.67
CA VAL A 30 12.54 2.17 -11.20
C VAL A 30 11.55 1.96 -10.07
N VAL A 31 10.39 2.60 -10.17
CA VAL A 31 9.38 2.60 -9.13
C VAL A 31 8.05 2.11 -9.70
N PRO A 32 7.48 1.02 -9.20
CA PRO A 32 6.11 0.68 -9.52
C PRO A 32 5.13 1.55 -8.72
N ILE A 33 4.06 1.99 -9.38
CA ILE A 33 2.93 2.71 -8.79
C ILE A 33 1.64 2.07 -9.30
N ARG A 34 0.73 1.73 -8.38
CA ARG A 34 -0.63 1.29 -8.75
C ARG A 34 -1.47 2.48 -9.18
N ALA A 35 -2.17 2.34 -10.29
CA ALA A 35 -3.16 3.31 -10.74
C ALA A 35 -4.39 3.33 -9.84
N PHE A 36 -4.77 2.17 -9.29
CA PHE A 36 -5.94 1.98 -8.44
C PHE A 36 -5.59 1.22 -7.13
N PRO A 37 -4.77 1.81 -6.25
CA PRO A 37 -4.16 1.09 -5.13
C PRO A 37 -5.16 0.46 -4.15
N ILE A 38 -6.38 1.00 -4.07
CA ILE A 38 -7.40 0.58 -3.11
C ILE A 38 -8.48 -0.27 -3.80
N THR A 39 -8.99 0.17 -4.94
CA THR A 39 -10.17 -0.42 -5.58
C THR A 39 -9.81 -1.58 -6.51
N ASP A 40 -8.61 -1.58 -7.08
CA ASP A 40 -8.16 -2.64 -7.99
C ASP A 40 -6.62 -2.75 -7.98
N PRO A 41 -6.05 -3.29 -6.89
CA PRO A 41 -4.60 -3.25 -6.70
C PRO A 41 -3.84 -4.05 -7.78
N ASN A 42 -4.44 -5.11 -8.34
CA ASN A 42 -3.73 -5.98 -9.28
C ASN A 42 -3.74 -5.46 -10.72
N HIS A 43 -4.51 -4.41 -11.03
CA HIS A 43 -4.61 -3.82 -12.35
C HIS A 43 -4.00 -2.42 -12.45
N GLY A 44 -3.33 -2.17 -13.57
CA GLY A 44 -2.72 -0.89 -13.91
C GLY A 44 -1.55 -0.54 -12.99
N ILE A 45 -0.35 -0.97 -13.36
CA ILE A 45 0.89 -0.66 -12.66
C ILE A 45 1.79 0.13 -13.61
N ALA A 46 2.06 1.39 -13.28
CA ALA A 46 3.03 2.20 -13.98
C ALA A 46 4.42 1.98 -13.37
N LEU A 47 5.41 1.65 -14.21
CA LEU A 47 6.82 1.71 -13.83
C LEU A 47 7.35 3.09 -14.24
N ILE A 48 7.78 3.87 -13.25
CA ILE A 48 8.34 5.21 -13.48
C ILE A 48 9.83 5.26 -13.16
N ASP A 49 10.54 6.22 -13.73
CA ASP A 49 11.92 6.54 -13.33
C ASP A 49 11.97 7.38 -12.04
N SER A 50 13.18 7.73 -11.61
CA SER A 50 13.41 8.58 -10.43
C SER A 50 12.93 10.03 -10.59
N GLN A 51 12.60 10.46 -11.82
CA GLN A 51 12.06 11.78 -12.14
C GLN A 51 10.53 11.77 -12.30
N GLY A 52 9.88 10.61 -12.18
CA GLY A 52 8.44 10.47 -12.33
C GLY A 52 7.96 10.22 -13.76
N HIS A 53 8.86 10.00 -14.71
CA HIS A 53 8.47 9.68 -16.08
C HIS A 53 8.07 8.22 -16.20
N GLU A 54 6.94 7.96 -16.85
CA GLU A 54 6.52 6.60 -17.19
C GLU A 54 7.51 5.95 -18.17
N LEU A 55 8.04 4.81 -17.76
CA LEU A 55 8.87 3.94 -18.57
C LEU A 55 8.05 2.82 -19.20
N MET A 56 7.03 2.34 -18.48
CA MET A 56 6.23 1.19 -18.89
C MET A 56 4.90 1.11 -18.14
N TRP A 57 3.88 0.60 -18.83
CA TRP A 57 2.58 0.28 -18.24
C TRP A 57 2.35 -1.24 -18.24
N ILE A 58 1.92 -1.77 -17.09
CA ILE A 58 1.55 -3.18 -16.90
C ILE A 58 0.04 -3.23 -16.62
N ASN A 59 -0.70 -3.93 -17.48
CA ASN A 59 -2.16 -4.05 -17.31
C ASN A 59 -2.55 -4.90 -16.10
N GLN A 60 -1.94 -6.07 -15.93
CA GLN A 60 -2.23 -7.00 -14.84
C GLN A 60 -0.95 -7.70 -14.39
N LEU A 61 -0.69 -7.74 -13.07
CA LEU A 61 0.51 -8.40 -12.52
C LEU A 61 0.54 -9.91 -12.78
N GLU A 62 -0.63 -10.52 -12.89
CA GLU A 62 -0.79 -11.96 -13.11
C GLU A 62 -0.31 -12.41 -14.50
N ASP A 63 -0.26 -11.48 -15.46
CA ASP A 63 0.24 -11.74 -16.81
C ASP A 63 1.78 -11.79 -16.87
N LEU A 64 2.47 -11.31 -15.83
CA LEU A 64 3.93 -11.31 -15.79
C LEU A 64 4.49 -12.67 -15.37
N PRO A 65 5.70 -13.02 -15.84
CA PRO A 65 6.48 -14.11 -15.25
C PRO A 65 6.61 -13.94 -13.74
N GLN A 66 6.51 -15.04 -12.98
CA GLN A 66 6.47 -15.02 -11.52
C GLN A 66 7.60 -14.18 -10.88
N HIS A 67 8.83 -14.31 -11.37
CA HIS A 67 9.97 -13.56 -10.84
C HIS A 67 9.85 -12.04 -11.03
N TYR A 68 9.20 -11.56 -12.09
CA TYR A 68 8.92 -10.12 -12.26
C TYR A 68 7.82 -9.65 -11.33
N ARG A 69 6.79 -10.48 -11.17
CA ARG A 69 5.71 -10.21 -10.22
C ARG A 69 6.24 -10.03 -8.80
N GLU A 70 7.07 -10.96 -8.33
CA GLU A 70 7.69 -10.91 -7.00
C GLU A 70 8.56 -9.67 -6.80
N LEU A 71 9.32 -9.26 -7.83
CA LEU A 71 10.12 -8.03 -7.79
C LEU A 71 9.25 -6.77 -7.63
N ILE A 72 8.18 -6.69 -8.43
CA ILE A 72 7.27 -5.54 -8.43
C ILE A 72 6.45 -5.49 -7.15
N GLU A 73 5.89 -6.61 -6.70
CA GLU A 73 5.15 -6.71 -5.45
C GLU A 73 6.03 -6.32 -4.24
N SER A 74 7.30 -6.75 -4.23
CA SER A 74 8.24 -6.36 -3.18
C SER A 74 8.51 -4.84 -3.16
N GLU A 75 8.65 -4.20 -4.33
CA GLU A 75 8.81 -2.75 -4.42
C GLU A 75 7.54 -1.99 -4.05
N LEU A 76 6.37 -2.46 -4.48
CA LEU A 76 5.08 -1.90 -4.13
C LEU A 76 4.88 -1.97 -2.61
N ALA A 77 5.14 -3.12 -1.98
CA ALA A 77 5.00 -3.28 -0.53
C ALA A 77 5.91 -2.35 0.29
N GLN A 78 7.10 -2.00 -0.24
CA GLN A 78 8.03 -1.05 0.38
C GLN A 78 7.56 0.40 0.28
N ARG A 79 6.78 0.75 -0.75
CA ARG A 79 6.38 2.14 -1.05
C ARG A 79 4.94 2.47 -0.71
N GLU A 80 4.07 1.47 -0.74
CA GLU A 80 2.70 1.54 -0.28
C GLU A 80 2.72 1.55 1.26
N PHE A 81 3.12 2.68 1.83
CA PHE A 81 3.10 2.91 3.26
C PHE A 81 1.66 3.16 3.73
N MET A 82 0.87 2.09 3.73
CA MET A 82 -0.45 2.05 4.32
C MET A 82 -0.52 0.83 5.25
N PRO A 83 -0.10 0.97 6.52
CA PRO A 83 -0.16 -0.13 7.48
C PRO A 83 -1.60 -0.60 7.64
N GLU A 84 -1.81 -1.91 7.55
CA GLU A 84 -3.12 -2.50 7.76
C GLU A 84 -3.31 -2.73 9.26
N ILE A 85 -4.26 -2.03 9.88
CA ILE A 85 -4.63 -2.21 11.28
C ILE A 85 -5.32 -3.56 11.44
N LYS A 86 -4.65 -4.46 12.16
CA LYS A 86 -5.16 -5.79 12.54
C LYS A 86 -5.88 -5.76 13.88
N ARG A 87 -5.54 -4.82 14.76
CA ARG A 87 -6.16 -4.64 16.08
C ARG A 87 -6.03 -3.21 16.57
N VAL A 88 -7.08 -2.69 17.20
CA VAL A 88 -7.05 -1.43 17.96
C VAL A 88 -6.95 -1.77 19.44
N SER A 89 -5.76 -1.59 20.02
CA SER A 89 -5.50 -1.92 21.42
C SER A 89 -6.19 -0.95 22.36
N LYS A 90 -6.05 0.35 22.09
CA LYS A 90 -6.51 1.41 22.98
C LYS A 90 -6.70 2.72 22.24
N ILE A 91 -7.66 3.50 22.70
CA ILE A 91 -7.88 4.89 22.30
C ILE A 91 -7.87 5.75 23.57
N SER A 92 -7.16 6.88 23.56
CA SER A 92 -7.02 7.74 24.75
C SER A 92 -8.31 8.45 25.17
N GLY A 93 -9.28 8.58 24.26
CA GLY A 93 -10.61 9.13 24.51
C GLY A 93 -11.43 9.22 23.22
N PHE A 94 -12.72 9.48 23.34
CA PHE A 94 -13.65 9.54 22.19
C PHE A 94 -13.87 10.98 21.66
N ILE A 95 -13.07 11.93 22.11
CA ILE A 95 -13.10 13.32 21.63
C ILE A 95 -11.79 13.53 20.88
N THR A 96 -11.86 14.07 19.66
CA THR A 96 -10.68 14.38 18.86
C THR A 96 -10.07 15.74 19.27
N PRO A 97 -8.74 15.92 19.19
CA PRO A 97 -7.76 14.91 18.79
C PRO A 97 -7.54 13.85 19.88
N ASN A 98 -7.33 12.59 19.48
CA ASN A 98 -7.04 11.49 20.40
C ASN A 98 -5.96 10.55 19.85
N THR A 99 -5.41 9.71 20.73
CA THR A 99 -4.28 8.82 20.45
C THR A 99 -4.76 7.39 20.35
N TRP A 100 -4.36 6.71 19.29
CA TRP A 100 -4.69 5.32 19.01
C TRP A 100 -3.44 4.47 19.12
N GLU A 101 -3.51 3.40 19.92
CA GLU A 101 -2.50 2.36 20.00
C GLU A 101 -3.03 1.17 19.18
N VAL A 102 -2.32 0.79 18.13
CA VAL A 102 -2.77 -0.21 17.15
C VAL A 102 -1.68 -1.24 16.85
N GLU A 103 -2.12 -2.44 16.49
CA GLU A 103 -1.27 -3.48 15.92
C GLU A 103 -1.52 -3.52 14.41
N THR A 104 -0.44 -3.44 13.63
CA THR A 104 -0.51 -3.46 12.16
C THR A 104 0.23 -4.66 11.60
N ASP A 105 0.06 -4.91 10.30
CA ASP A 105 0.87 -5.86 9.53
C ASP A 105 2.39 -5.55 9.56
N ARG A 106 2.76 -4.33 9.97
CA ARG A 106 4.14 -3.85 10.11
C ARG A 106 4.58 -3.69 11.57
N GLY A 107 3.80 -4.19 12.52
CA GLY A 107 4.09 -4.13 13.96
C GLY A 107 3.20 -3.16 14.73
N GLU A 108 3.46 -3.04 16.03
CA GLU A 108 2.73 -2.13 16.91
C GLU A 108 3.14 -0.67 16.68
N THR A 109 2.16 0.22 16.67
CA THR A 109 2.41 1.66 16.50
C THR A 109 1.34 2.50 17.19
N VAL A 110 1.64 3.79 17.33
CA VAL A 110 0.78 4.78 17.96
C VAL A 110 0.65 5.98 17.04
N PHE A 111 -0.58 6.44 16.81
CA PHE A 111 -0.85 7.61 15.98
C PHE A 111 -1.90 8.52 16.62
N ILE A 112 -1.97 9.77 16.15
CA ILE A 112 -2.97 10.75 16.60
C ILE A 112 -4.01 10.95 15.50
N LEU A 113 -5.28 10.70 15.82
CA LEU A 113 -6.42 11.08 14.98
C LEU A 113 -6.77 12.55 15.26
N LYS A 114 -6.67 13.42 14.25
CA LYS A 114 -6.95 14.86 14.40
C LYS A 114 -8.44 15.16 14.47
N GLY A 115 -9.24 14.49 13.63
CA GLY A 115 -10.68 14.66 13.54
C GLY A 115 -11.38 13.39 13.05
N GLU A 116 -12.69 13.32 13.24
CA GLU A 116 -13.49 12.18 12.75
C GLU A 116 -13.54 12.16 11.21
N GLU A 117 -13.36 13.32 10.57
CA GLU A 117 -13.27 13.47 9.11
C GLU A 117 -12.06 12.77 8.48
N ASP A 118 -11.06 12.44 9.29
CA ASP A 118 -9.87 11.68 8.86
C ASP A 118 -10.13 10.16 8.80
N ILE A 119 -11.31 9.70 9.25
CA ILE A 119 -11.81 8.34 9.06
C ILE A 119 -12.73 8.32 7.84
N ARG A 120 -12.27 7.69 6.76
CA ARG A 120 -13.00 7.60 5.49
C ARG A 120 -13.45 6.17 5.22
N ARG A 121 -14.73 6.00 4.89
CA ARG A 121 -15.27 4.71 4.41
C ARG A 121 -14.92 4.52 2.95
N LEU A 122 -14.29 3.39 2.63
CA LEU A 122 -14.03 2.95 1.25
C LEU A 122 -15.10 2.00 0.75
N SER A 123 -15.63 1.17 1.65
CA SER A 123 -16.70 0.21 1.39
C SER A 123 -17.59 0.09 2.63
N ALA A 124 -18.51 -0.88 2.64
CA ALA A 124 -19.33 -1.17 3.82
C ALA A 124 -18.49 -1.62 5.04
N THR A 125 -17.30 -2.18 4.81
CA THR A 125 -16.45 -2.79 5.84
C THR A 125 -15.05 -2.19 5.91
N SER A 126 -14.57 -1.57 4.83
CA SER A 126 -13.21 -1.05 4.73
C SER A 126 -13.12 0.43 5.08
N LEU A 127 -12.12 0.80 5.88
CA LEU A 127 -11.87 2.17 6.34
C LEU A 127 -10.42 2.59 6.04
N ILE A 128 -10.23 3.86 5.68
CA ILE A 128 -8.93 4.53 5.78
C ILE A 128 -8.96 5.49 6.96
N ILE A 129 -7.92 5.46 7.78
CA ILE A 129 -7.70 6.41 8.87
C ILE A 129 -6.44 7.19 8.56
N THR A 130 -6.51 8.52 8.61
CA THR A 130 -5.35 9.39 8.38
C THR A 130 -4.87 9.96 9.70
N ASP A 131 -3.57 9.85 9.99
CA ASP A 131 -3.01 10.43 11.21
C ASP A 131 -2.66 11.92 11.08
N ASN A 132 -2.16 12.48 12.17
CA ASN A 132 -1.73 13.87 12.24
C ASN A 132 -0.55 14.22 11.32
N HIS A 133 0.21 13.24 10.84
CA HIS A 133 1.35 13.38 9.93
C HIS A 133 1.00 13.07 8.46
N GLY A 134 -0.24 12.69 8.17
CA GLY A 134 -0.68 12.33 6.82
C GLY A 134 -0.39 10.88 6.45
N ILE A 135 -0.03 10.02 7.41
CA ILE A 135 0.08 8.58 7.20
C ILE A 135 -1.32 8.00 7.15
N HIS A 136 -1.56 7.17 6.13
CA HIS A 136 -2.82 6.44 5.98
C HIS A 136 -2.69 5.05 6.58
N PHE A 137 -3.70 4.64 7.32
CA PHE A 137 -3.87 3.30 7.87
C PHE A 137 -5.13 2.67 7.27
N LEU A 138 -5.06 1.38 6.94
CA LEU A 138 -6.17 0.64 6.35
C LEU A 138 -6.78 -0.30 7.38
N ILE A 139 -8.10 -0.32 7.49
CA ILE A 139 -8.84 -1.44 8.06
C ILE A 139 -9.53 -2.11 6.88
N GLN A 140 -9.04 -3.27 6.44
CA GLN A 140 -9.56 -3.98 5.26
C GLN A 140 -11.00 -4.45 5.50
N ASP A 141 -11.26 -5.06 6.65
CA ASP A 141 -12.58 -5.52 7.07
C ASP A 141 -12.77 -5.29 8.56
N ARG A 142 -13.54 -4.25 8.92
CA ARG A 142 -13.84 -3.96 10.33
C ARG A 142 -14.62 -5.06 11.02
N LEU A 143 -15.35 -5.90 10.27
CA LEU A 143 -16.12 -7.01 10.85
C LEU A 143 -15.20 -8.18 11.23
N ALA A 144 -14.05 -8.33 10.56
CA ALA A 144 -13.05 -9.35 10.87
C ALA A 144 -12.19 -9.03 12.10
N LEU A 145 -12.18 -7.76 12.56
CA LEU A 145 -11.47 -7.36 13.78
C LEU A 145 -12.02 -8.07 15.02
N ASP A 146 -11.25 -8.12 16.11
CA ASP A 146 -11.75 -8.66 17.37
C ASP A 146 -12.85 -7.76 17.99
N ARG A 147 -13.57 -8.27 18.98
CA ARG A 147 -14.71 -7.58 19.60
C ARG A 147 -14.34 -6.26 20.26
N HIS A 148 -13.15 -6.17 20.86
CA HIS A 148 -12.69 -4.96 21.52
C HIS A 148 -12.41 -3.86 20.50
N SER A 149 -11.67 -4.20 19.44
CA SER A 149 -11.39 -3.28 18.33
C SER A 149 -12.67 -2.72 17.70
N ARG A 150 -13.64 -3.59 17.39
CA ARG A 150 -14.94 -3.15 16.83
C ARG A 150 -15.68 -2.17 17.74
N LYS A 151 -15.72 -2.47 19.04
CA LYS A 151 -16.39 -1.60 20.02
C LYS A 151 -15.75 -0.21 20.09
N LEU A 152 -14.43 -0.13 20.01
CA LEU A 152 -13.71 1.15 19.96
C LEU A 152 -14.04 1.92 18.68
N LEU A 153 -14.07 1.25 17.53
CA LEU A 153 -14.39 1.86 16.23
C LEU A 153 -15.83 2.37 16.15
N ASP A 154 -16.81 1.65 16.72
CA ASP A 154 -18.22 2.03 16.68
C ASP A 154 -18.52 3.38 17.36
N HIS A 155 -17.61 3.92 18.17
CA HIS A 155 -17.74 5.27 18.73
C HIS A 155 -17.49 6.39 17.71
N PHE A 156 -16.90 6.08 16.56
CA PHE A 156 -16.51 7.02 15.51
C PHE A 156 -17.26 6.79 14.17
N LEU A 157 -18.14 5.78 14.11
CA LEU A 157 -18.82 5.31 12.88
C LEU A 157 -20.33 5.50 12.96
#